data_AF-A0A235HVR6-F1
#
_entry.id   AF-A0A235HVR6-F1
#
_cell.length_a   1.000
_cell.length_b   1.000
_cell.length_c   1.000
_cell.angle_alpha   90.00
_cell.angle_beta   90.00
_cell.angle_gamma   90.00
#
_symmetry.space_group_name_H-M   'P 1'
#
loop_
_entity.id
_entity.type
_entity.pdbx_description
1 polymer ?
#
loop_
_entity_poly.entity_id
_entity_poly.type
_entity_poly.pdbx_seq_one_letter_code
_entity_poly.pdbx_strand_id
1 'polypeptide(L)'
;MSVLKTALAHPSRMRGIFRYLLHAQGQREKRDVLERILSPDKLVEHLASEEKSKDKKPSHPMFNDAIRESIKCKLLIEENEEVTINQNLPKDAINPQLGDKLLPDTFTYLFFNCDNEDEADFGRVCAWYLAQDIYDAPGTWEEVENRVSEQKVGDFLKMSSSRLFVQMDDWMRYLGFAWGHTLGALGEKLVKVTVPDPTAYIKRNLKLLFNGQQEITIQDFINRLAKQCPLFETGKFREEVESQIGTRETNFLSTSTAFALFRLHDEGDIQLERQSDSAFMILPKVNNKVDNDGRISHIILKGEKS
;
A
#
# COMPACT_ATOMS: atom_id res chain seq x y z
N MET A 1 -16.29 -4.47 -6.00
CA MET A 1 -15.93 -5.02 -4.67
C MET A 1 -14.43 -4.91 -4.47
N SER A 2 -13.96 -4.16 -3.48
CA SER A 2 -12.54 -3.82 -3.23
C SER A 2 -11.65 -5.02 -2.82
N VAL A 3 -10.35 -4.96 -3.08
CA VAL A 3 -9.34 -5.90 -2.53
C VAL A 3 -9.38 -6.00 -1.01
N LEU A 4 -9.85 -4.96 -0.32
CA LEU A 4 -10.09 -4.96 1.13
C LEU A 4 -11.13 -6.02 1.55
N LYS A 5 -12.15 -6.25 0.72
CA LYS A 5 -13.28 -7.16 1.02
C LYS A 5 -13.07 -8.57 0.44
N THR A 6 -12.13 -8.73 -0.48
CA THR A 6 -11.81 -10.02 -1.12
C THR A 6 -10.60 -10.69 -0.44
N ALA A 7 -10.79 -11.30 0.72
CA ALA A 7 -9.66 -11.77 1.54
C ALA A 7 -8.78 -12.86 0.91
N LEU A 8 -9.25 -13.54 -0.14
CA LEU A 8 -8.41 -14.50 -0.86
C LEU A 8 -7.50 -13.81 -1.89
N ALA A 9 -7.81 -12.58 -2.31
CA ALA A 9 -6.96 -11.73 -3.14
C ALA A 9 -5.85 -11.09 -2.29
N HIS A 10 -4.94 -11.94 -1.84
CA HIS A 10 -3.79 -11.57 -1.02
C HIS A 10 -2.62 -11.13 -1.92
N PRO A 11 -1.77 -10.17 -1.50
CA PRO A 11 -0.66 -9.66 -2.32
C PRO A 11 0.23 -10.76 -2.91
N SER A 12 0.58 -11.78 -2.12
CA SER A 12 1.44 -12.88 -2.56
C SER A 12 0.85 -13.70 -3.71
N ARG A 13 -0.48 -13.88 -3.75
CA ARG A 13 -1.14 -14.66 -4.81
C ARG A 13 -1.20 -13.87 -6.11
N MET A 14 -1.59 -12.60 -6.02
CA MET A 14 -1.61 -11.71 -7.19
C MET A 14 -0.20 -11.51 -7.76
N ARG A 15 0.81 -11.33 -6.89
CA ARG A 15 2.22 -11.31 -7.29
C ARG A 15 2.66 -12.62 -7.94
N GLY A 16 2.26 -13.77 -7.41
CA GLY A 16 2.58 -15.08 -7.97
C GLY A 16 2.06 -15.25 -9.40
N ILE A 17 0.80 -14.87 -9.63
CA ILE A 17 0.19 -14.85 -10.97
C ILE A 17 0.96 -13.92 -11.90
N PHE A 18 1.16 -12.68 -11.48
CA PHE A 18 1.84 -11.66 -12.28
C PHE A 18 3.27 -12.07 -12.65
N ARG A 19 4.03 -12.58 -11.67
CA ARG A 19 5.41 -13.05 -11.88
C ARG A 19 5.48 -14.25 -12.82
N TYR A 20 4.51 -15.18 -12.75
CA TYR A 20 4.42 -16.26 -13.73
C TYR A 20 4.24 -15.68 -15.14
N LEU A 21 3.25 -14.81 -15.32
CA LEU A 21 2.95 -14.22 -16.63
C LEU A 21 4.09 -13.36 -17.17
N LEU A 22 4.84 -12.65 -16.32
CA LEU A 22 6.03 -11.87 -16.74
C LEU A 22 7.05 -12.71 -17.51
N HIS A 23 7.15 -14.01 -17.19
CA HIS A 23 8.09 -14.94 -17.81
C HIS A 23 7.44 -15.93 -18.77
N ALA A 24 6.11 -15.95 -18.87
CA ALA A 24 5.39 -16.76 -19.83
C ALA A 24 5.60 -16.24 -21.26
N GLN A 25 5.55 -17.14 -22.25
CA GLN A 25 5.71 -16.76 -23.65
C GLN A 25 4.61 -15.78 -24.06
N GLY A 26 5.01 -14.59 -24.54
CA GLY A 26 4.06 -13.54 -24.92
C GLY A 26 3.27 -12.95 -23.74
N GLN A 27 3.72 -13.17 -22.50
CA GLN A 27 3.08 -12.70 -21.27
C GLN A 27 1.59 -13.08 -21.14
N ARG A 28 1.27 -14.27 -21.64
CA ARG A 28 -0.08 -14.81 -21.70
C ARG A 28 -0.09 -16.29 -21.33
N GLU A 29 -1.20 -16.75 -20.78
CA GLU A 29 -1.44 -18.16 -20.50
C GLU A 29 -2.94 -18.47 -20.52
N LYS A 30 -3.29 -19.70 -20.86
CA LYS A 30 -4.68 -20.17 -20.74
C LYS A 30 -5.10 -20.18 -19.27
N ARG A 31 -6.31 -19.68 -18.97
CA ARG A 31 -6.83 -19.61 -17.59
C ARG A 31 -6.75 -20.97 -16.87
N ASP A 32 -7.17 -22.03 -17.55
CA ASP A 32 -7.16 -23.40 -17.00
C ASP A 32 -5.74 -23.92 -16.71
N VAL A 33 -4.75 -23.54 -17.53
CA VAL A 33 -3.34 -23.92 -17.30
C VAL A 33 -2.81 -23.17 -16.09
N LEU A 34 -3.07 -21.86 -16.03
CA LEU A 34 -2.67 -21.00 -14.93
C LEU A 34 -3.29 -21.45 -13.59
N GLU A 35 -4.58 -21.84 -13.60
CA GLU A 35 -5.30 -22.39 -12.45
C GLU A 35 -4.62 -23.64 -11.89
N ARG A 36 -4.29 -24.61 -12.75
CA ARG A 36 -3.65 -25.87 -12.36
C ARG A 36 -2.23 -25.69 -11.83
N ILE A 37 -1.48 -24.74 -12.38
CA ILE A 37 -0.10 -24.46 -11.95
C ILE A 37 -0.08 -23.77 -10.58
N LEU A 38 -0.91 -22.74 -10.40
CA LEU A 38 -0.87 -21.87 -9.21
C LEU A 38 -1.76 -22.36 -8.06
N SER A 39 -2.72 -23.25 -8.35
CA SER A 39 -3.58 -23.87 -7.34
C SER A 39 -3.83 -25.35 -7.65
N PRO A 40 -2.83 -26.25 -7.55
CA PRO A 40 -3.00 -27.67 -7.84
C PRO A 40 -4.16 -28.33 -7.07
N ASP A 41 -4.82 -29.32 -7.67
CA ASP A 41 -6.01 -30.00 -7.13
C ASP A 41 -5.81 -30.52 -5.69
N LYS A 42 -4.59 -30.98 -5.36
CA LYS A 42 -4.23 -31.44 -4.00
C LYS A 42 -4.41 -30.37 -2.93
N LEU A 43 -4.33 -29.09 -3.27
CA LEU A 43 -4.55 -27.99 -2.33
C LEU A 43 -6.03 -27.76 -2.03
N VAL A 44 -6.93 -28.22 -2.90
CA VAL A 44 -8.39 -28.01 -2.79
C VAL A 44 -9.17 -29.31 -2.57
N GLU A 45 -8.49 -30.45 -2.52
CA GLU A 45 -9.07 -31.78 -2.30
C GLU A 45 -9.93 -31.85 -1.03
N HIS A 46 -9.50 -31.18 0.05
CA HIS A 46 -10.27 -31.09 1.29
C HIS A 46 -11.58 -30.29 1.13
N LEU A 47 -11.61 -29.28 0.26
CA LEU A 47 -12.83 -28.52 -0.05
C LEU A 47 -13.80 -29.33 -0.91
N ALA A 48 -13.29 -30.18 -1.80
CA ALA A 48 -14.10 -31.09 -2.60
C ALA A 48 -14.76 -32.21 -1.77
N SER A 49 -14.19 -32.53 -0.59
CA SER A 49 -14.75 -33.57 0.29
C SER A 49 -16.05 -33.17 1.01
N GLU A 50 -16.34 -31.86 1.10
CA GLU A 50 -17.58 -31.34 1.68
C GLU A 50 -18.72 -31.23 0.64
N GLU A 51 -18.39 -31.15 -0.65
CA GLU A 51 -19.37 -31.11 -1.74
C GLU A 51 -19.65 -32.52 -2.28
N LYS A 52 -20.75 -33.15 -1.83
CA LYS A 52 -21.22 -34.50 -2.22
C LYS A 52 -21.68 -34.65 -3.69
N SER A 53 -21.04 -34.00 -4.66
CA SER A 53 -21.37 -34.14 -6.09
C SER A 53 -20.13 -34.52 -6.90
N LYS A 54 -20.08 -35.78 -7.35
CA LYS A 54 -18.96 -36.39 -8.09
C LYS A 54 -18.65 -35.77 -9.47
N ASP A 55 -19.48 -34.84 -9.96
CA ASP A 55 -19.40 -34.29 -11.33
C ASP A 55 -19.02 -32.80 -11.40
N LYS A 56 -18.68 -32.14 -10.29
CA LYS A 56 -18.24 -30.74 -10.31
C LYS A 56 -16.72 -30.63 -10.30
N LYS A 57 -16.18 -29.83 -11.24
CA LYS A 57 -14.77 -29.41 -11.26
C LYS A 57 -14.41 -28.83 -9.88
N PRO A 58 -13.25 -29.20 -9.27
CA PRO A 58 -12.86 -28.65 -7.98
C PRO A 58 -12.84 -27.12 -8.04
N SER A 59 -13.39 -26.47 -7.02
CA SER A 59 -13.38 -25.01 -6.93
C SER A 59 -12.02 -24.53 -6.43
N HIS A 60 -11.39 -23.61 -7.15
CA HIS A 60 -10.13 -22.97 -6.77
C HIS A 60 -10.37 -21.53 -6.31
N PRO A 61 -11.04 -21.29 -5.15
CA PRO A 61 -11.50 -19.97 -4.76
C PRO A 61 -10.34 -18.98 -4.57
N MET A 62 -9.19 -19.45 -4.08
CA MET A 62 -7.99 -18.61 -3.92
C MET A 62 -7.45 -18.06 -5.23
N PHE A 63 -7.39 -18.90 -6.26
CA PHE A 63 -6.96 -18.50 -7.59
C PHE A 63 -7.98 -17.58 -8.24
N ASN A 64 -9.26 -17.96 -8.20
CA ASN A 64 -10.33 -17.23 -8.85
C ASN A 64 -10.52 -15.81 -8.28
N ASP A 65 -10.45 -15.64 -6.96
CA ASP A 65 -10.52 -14.32 -6.34
C ASP A 65 -9.30 -13.45 -6.70
N ALA A 66 -8.09 -14.02 -6.66
CA ALA A 66 -6.87 -13.27 -7.01
C ALA A 66 -6.85 -12.85 -8.49
N ILE A 67 -7.27 -13.72 -9.40
CA ILE A 67 -7.42 -13.38 -10.83
C ILE A 67 -8.49 -12.31 -11.03
N ARG A 68 -9.66 -12.48 -10.40
CA ARG A 68 -10.77 -11.53 -10.54
C ARG A 68 -10.34 -10.13 -10.10
N GLU A 69 -9.70 -10.00 -8.94
CA GLU A 69 -9.21 -8.69 -8.47
C GLU A 69 -8.08 -8.15 -9.36
N SER A 70 -7.20 -9.00 -9.90
CA SER A 70 -6.13 -8.58 -10.81
C SER A 70 -6.67 -8.03 -12.14
N ILE A 71 -7.75 -8.63 -12.66
CA ILE A 71 -8.43 -8.15 -13.87
C ILE A 71 -9.18 -6.85 -13.55
N LYS A 72 -9.90 -6.84 -12.42
CA LYS A 72 -10.69 -5.68 -11.99
C LYS A 72 -9.83 -4.43 -11.79
N CYS A 73 -8.66 -4.55 -11.15
CA CYS A 73 -7.72 -3.44 -11.00
C CYS A 73 -6.91 -3.16 -12.27
N LYS A 74 -7.19 -3.85 -13.39
CA LYS A 74 -6.52 -3.69 -14.69
C LYS A 74 -5.03 -4.04 -14.69
N LEU A 75 -4.57 -4.84 -13.74
CA LEU A 75 -3.23 -5.45 -13.82
C LEU A 75 -3.18 -6.49 -14.94
N LEU A 76 -4.24 -7.30 -15.04
CA LEU A 76 -4.41 -8.35 -16.03
C LEU A 76 -5.62 -8.07 -16.92
N ILE A 77 -5.64 -8.71 -18.09
CA ILE A 77 -6.78 -8.73 -19.00
C ILE A 77 -7.07 -10.20 -19.33
N GLU A 78 -8.34 -10.54 -19.47
CA GLU A 78 -8.78 -11.87 -19.89
C GLU A 78 -9.54 -11.77 -21.21
N GLU A 79 -9.02 -12.42 -22.25
CA GLU A 79 -9.60 -12.46 -23.61
C GLU A 79 -9.43 -13.88 -24.18
N ASN A 80 -10.48 -14.42 -24.79
CA ASN A 80 -10.46 -15.75 -25.42
C ASN A 80 -9.91 -16.87 -24.50
N GLU A 81 -10.35 -16.89 -23.24
CA GLU A 81 -9.91 -17.83 -22.19
C GLU A 81 -8.41 -17.74 -21.81
N GLU A 82 -7.73 -16.69 -22.25
CA GLU A 82 -6.34 -16.43 -21.92
C GLU A 82 -6.21 -15.20 -21.04
N VAL A 83 -5.38 -15.32 -20.02
CA VAL A 83 -5.05 -14.25 -19.09
C VAL A 83 -3.70 -13.67 -19.50
N THR A 84 -3.65 -12.34 -19.63
CA THR A 84 -2.46 -11.60 -20.08
C THR A 84 -2.15 -10.45 -19.15
N ILE A 85 -0.89 -10.03 -19.09
CA ILE A 85 -0.54 -8.75 -18.46
C ILE A 85 -1.09 -7.61 -19.32
N ASN A 86 -1.74 -6.64 -18.69
CA ASN A 86 -2.28 -5.48 -19.39
C ASN A 86 -1.16 -4.67 -20.05
N GLN A 87 -1.15 -4.63 -21.39
CA GLN A 87 -0.11 -3.97 -22.17
C GLN A 87 -0.19 -2.42 -22.12
N ASN A 88 -1.23 -1.85 -21.51
CA ASN A 88 -1.34 -0.41 -21.27
C ASN A 88 -0.57 0.04 -20.01
N LEU A 89 0.01 -0.90 -19.24
CA LEU A 89 0.88 -0.57 -18.11
C LEU A 89 2.20 0.04 -18.60
N PRO A 90 2.91 0.80 -17.74
CA PRO A 90 4.23 1.32 -18.07
C PRO A 90 5.20 0.20 -18.52
N LYS A 91 6.07 0.49 -19.49
CA LYS A 91 6.98 -0.50 -20.07
C LYS A 91 7.87 -1.19 -19.02
N ASP A 92 8.32 -0.44 -18.01
CA ASP A 92 9.14 -0.99 -16.93
C ASP A 92 8.33 -1.91 -16.01
N ALA A 93 7.03 -1.65 -15.83
CA ALA A 93 6.15 -2.50 -15.03
C ALA A 93 5.93 -3.87 -15.68
N ILE A 94 5.93 -3.96 -17.01
CA ILE A 94 5.78 -5.23 -17.74
C ILE A 94 7.13 -5.86 -18.14
N ASN A 95 8.25 -5.23 -17.79
CA ASN A 95 9.57 -5.75 -18.10
C ASN A 95 9.91 -6.96 -17.19
N PRO A 96 10.36 -8.13 -17.70
CA PRO A 96 10.62 -9.30 -16.86
C PRO A 96 11.70 -9.13 -15.78
N GLN A 97 12.60 -8.16 -15.92
CA GLN A 97 13.66 -7.87 -14.93
C GLN A 97 13.22 -6.86 -13.88
N LEU A 98 12.31 -5.93 -14.21
CA LEU A 98 11.90 -4.82 -13.34
C LEU A 98 10.48 -4.97 -12.79
N GLY A 99 9.59 -5.62 -13.53
CA GLY A 99 8.16 -5.65 -13.26
C GLY A 99 7.80 -6.17 -11.88
N ASP A 100 8.40 -7.29 -11.46
CA ASP A 100 8.15 -7.85 -10.12
C ASP A 100 8.63 -6.92 -8.99
N LYS A 101 9.71 -6.15 -9.23
CA LYS A 101 10.24 -5.17 -8.28
C LYS A 101 9.34 -3.92 -8.20
N LEU A 102 8.78 -3.50 -9.33
CA LEU A 102 7.90 -2.33 -9.45
C LEU A 102 6.43 -2.64 -9.18
N LEU A 103 6.08 -3.91 -8.95
CA LEU A 103 4.71 -4.34 -8.77
C LEU A 103 3.99 -3.66 -7.59
N PRO A 104 4.62 -3.46 -6.40
CA PRO A 104 3.98 -2.69 -5.32
C PRO A 104 3.56 -1.28 -5.76
N ASP A 105 4.42 -0.56 -6.47
CA ASP A 105 4.14 0.80 -6.93
C ASP A 105 3.11 0.81 -8.07
N THR A 106 3.12 -0.24 -8.90
CA THR A 106 2.07 -0.49 -9.92
C THR A 106 0.71 -0.68 -9.25
N PHE A 107 0.63 -1.48 -8.18
CA PHE A 107 -0.61 -1.63 -7.42
C PHE A 107 -1.05 -0.35 -6.75
N THR A 108 -0.13 0.43 -6.16
CA THR A 108 -0.47 1.75 -5.60
C THR A 108 -1.14 2.62 -6.65
N TYR A 109 -0.58 2.69 -7.87
CA TYR A 109 -1.18 3.45 -8.96
C TYR A 109 -2.56 2.89 -9.35
N LEU A 110 -2.68 1.58 -9.55
CA LEU A 110 -3.93 0.95 -10.00
C LEU A 110 -5.05 1.04 -8.96
N PHE A 111 -4.74 0.88 -7.66
CA PHE A 111 -5.74 0.92 -6.59
C PHE A 111 -6.20 2.34 -6.28
N PHE A 112 -5.30 3.33 -6.28
CA PHE A 112 -5.62 4.66 -5.78
C PHE A 112 -5.79 5.71 -6.89
N ASN A 113 -5.85 5.30 -8.15
CA ASN A 113 -6.22 6.19 -9.24
C ASN A 113 -7.62 6.79 -8.97
N CYS A 114 -7.81 8.07 -9.28
CA CYS A 114 -9.06 8.80 -9.01
C CYS A 114 -10.28 8.17 -9.68
N ASP A 115 -10.07 7.48 -10.80
CA ASP A 115 -11.12 6.81 -11.58
C ASP A 115 -11.48 5.41 -11.06
N ASN A 116 -10.76 4.90 -10.05
CA ASN A 116 -11.02 3.59 -9.45
C ASN A 116 -11.88 3.71 -8.18
N GLU A 117 -13.18 3.99 -8.37
CA GLU A 117 -14.14 4.07 -7.25
C GLU A 117 -14.28 2.76 -6.47
N ASP A 118 -14.00 1.65 -7.15
CA ASP A 118 -14.11 0.29 -6.64
C ASP A 118 -13.15 -0.02 -5.49
N GLU A 119 -12.08 0.76 -5.35
CA GLU A 119 -11.06 0.68 -4.30
C GLU A 119 -11.08 1.88 -3.34
N ALA A 120 -12.07 2.77 -3.45
CA ALA A 120 -12.15 3.97 -2.62
C ALA A 120 -12.21 3.66 -1.12
N ASP A 121 -12.92 2.61 -0.71
CA ASP A 121 -12.96 2.17 0.69
C ASP A 121 -11.55 1.78 1.19
N PHE A 122 -10.76 1.08 0.36
CA PHE A 122 -9.38 0.71 0.71
C PHE A 122 -8.47 1.94 0.80
N GLY A 123 -8.61 2.89 -0.13
CA GLY A 123 -7.91 4.17 -0.09
C GLY A 123 -8.18 4.96 1.20
N ARG A 124 -9.45 5.05 1.63
CA ARG A 124 -9.83 5.73 2.88
C ARG A 124 -9.21 5.07 4.11
N VAL A 125 -9.27 3.74 4.21
CA VAL A 125 -8.68 3.02 5.35
C VAL A 125 -7.17 3.21 5.40
N CYS A 126 -6.47 3.12 4.27
CA CYS A 126 -5.02 3.34 4.23
C CYS A 126 -4.65 4.78 4.60
N ALA A 127 -5.35 5.77 4.04
CA ALA A 127 -5.12 7.18 4.35
C ALA A 127 -5.43 7.51 5.82
N TRP A 128 -6.47 6.90 6.39
CA TRP A 128 -6.81 7.01 7.82
C TRP A 128 -5.72 6.43 8.71
N TYR A 129 -5.20 5.25 8.36
CA TYR A 129 -4.15 4.62 9.14
C TYR A 129 -2.85 5.42 9.08
N LEU A 130 -2.48 5.91 7.90
CA LEU A 130 -1.36 6.84 7.72
C LEU A 130 -1.60 8.21 8.39
N ALA A 131 -2.83 8.57 8.77
CA ALA A 131 -3.13 9.83 9.45
C ALA A 131 -3.05 9.72 10.98
N GLN A 132 -2.97 8.50 11.52
CA GLN A 132 -2.79 8.31 12.95
C GLN A 132 -1.41 8.80 13.40
N ASP A 133 -1.30 9.20 14.66
CA ASP A 133 -0.01 9.49 15.24
C ASP A 133 0.83 8.21 15.30
N ILE A 134 1.95 8.14 14.58
CA ILE A 134 2.83 6.97 14.54
C ILE A 134 3.32 6.53 15.94
N TYR A 135 3.43 7.47 16.88
CA TYR A 135 3.90 7.18 18.24
C TYR A 135 2.81 6.61 19.16
N ASP A 136 1.56 6.64 18.71
CA ASP A 136 0.37 6.10 19.40
C ASP A 136 -0.62 5.52 18.38
N ALA A 137 -0.07 4.82 17.38
CA ALA A 137 -0.87 4.24 16.31
C ALA A 137 -1.51 2.94 16.79
N PRO A 138 -2.79 2.68 16.48
CA PRO A 138 -3.42 1.41 16.82
C PRO A 138 -2.76 0.28 16.02
N GLY A 139 -2.14 -0.67 16.69
CA GLY A 139 -1.34 -1.71 16.03
C GLY A 139 -1.99 -3.08 15.99
N THR A 140 -3.06 -3.27 16.75
CA THR A 140 -3.89 -4.48 16.79
C THR A 140 -5.34 -4.18 16.37
N TRP A 141 -6.12 -5.23 16.08
CA TRP A 141 -7.54 -5.06 15.72
C TRP A 141 -8.34 -4.36 16.84
N GLU A 142 -8.12 -4.75 18.09
CA GLU A 142 -8.84 -4.17 19.25
C GLU A 142 -8.54 -2.67 19.39
N GLU A 143 -7.28 -2.27 19.25
CA GLU A 143 -6.89 -0.86 19.28
C GLU A 143 -7.47 -0.09 18.07
N VAL A 144 -7.51 -0.72 16.89
CA VAL A 144 -8.12 -0.12 15.70
C VAL A 144 -9.61 0.08 15.89
N GLU A 145 -10.33 -0.92 16.40
CA GLU A 145 -11.77 -0.84 16.67
C GLU A 145 -12.08 0.26 17.68
N ASN A 146 -11.29 0.36 18.76
CA ASN A 146 -11.40 1.43 19.75
C ASN A 146 -11.16 2.81 19.11
N ARG A 147 -10.07 2.98 18.35
CA ARG A 147 -9.74 4.26 17.70
C ARG A 147 -10.81 4.69 16.69
N VAL A 148 -11.35 3.74 15.91
CA VAL A 148 -12.45 3.99 14.95
C VAL A 148 -13.72 4.45 15.67
N SER A 149 -14.04 3.84 16.82
CA SER A 149 -15.18 4.22 17.65
C SER A 149 -14.99 5.61 18.27
N GLU A 150 -13.82 5.88 18.86
CA GLU A 150 -13.45 7.18 19.45
C GLU A 150 -13.56 8.33 18.44
N GLN A 151 -13.04 8.12 17.22
CA GLN A 151 -13.08 9.10 16.14
C GLN A 151 -14.42 9.12 15.39
N LYS A 152 -15.34 8.19 15.68
CA LYS A 152 -16.68 8.07 15.06
C LYS A 152 -16.64 7.93 13.52
N VAL A 153 -15.65 7.20 13.01
CA VAL A 153 -15.41 7.04 11.56
C VAL A 153 -15.81 5.67 11.00
N GLY A 154 -16.52 4.85 11.77
CA GLY A 154 -16.90 3.48 11.40
C GLY A 154 -17.64 3.38 10.06
N ASP A 155 -18.69 4.18 9.86
CA ASP A 155 -19.49 4.19 8.62
C ASP A 155 -18.68 4.69 7.42
N PHE A 156 -17.77 5.64 7.65
CA PHE A 156 -16.91 6.22 6.63
C PHE A 156 -15.85 5.22 6.14
N LEU A 157 -15.20 4.51 7.07
CA LEU A 157 -14.14 3.54 6.74
C LEU A 157 -14.67 2.18 6.32
N LYS A 158 -15.88 1.79 6.77
CA LYS A 158 -16.48 0.46 6.56
C LYS A 158 -15.57 -0.69 6.97
N MET A 159 -14.71 -0.45 7.96
CA MET A 159 -13.81 -1.45 8.54
C MET A 159 -14.50 -2.08 9.76
N SER A 160 -15.31 -3.11 9.51
CA SER A 160 -16.23 -3.69 10.50
C SER A 160 -15.79 -5.04 11.09
N SER A 161 -14.61 -5.54 10.74
CA SER A 161 -14.14 -6.83 11.27
C SER A 161 -12.61 -6.97 11.24
N SER A 162 -12.11 -7.84 12.12
CA SER A 162 -10.70 -8.23 12.18
C SER A 162 -10.17 -8.81 10.87
N ARG A 163 -11.03 -9.47 10.06
CA ARG A 163 -10.65 -9.98 8.74
C ARG A 163 -10.29 -8.86 7.76
N LEU A 164 -11.02 -7.75 7.79
CA LEU A 164 -10.71 -6.59 6.96
C LEU A 164 -9.43 -5.90 7.42
N PHE A 165 -9.18 -5.86 8.73
CA PHE A 165 -7.93 -5.35 9.29
C PHE A 165 -6.72 -6.18 8.85
N VAL A 166 -6.79 -7.51 8.92
CA VAL A 166 -5.71 -8.40 8.43
C VAL A 166 -5.46 -8.16 6.93
N GLN A 167 -6.52 -8.05 6.13
CA GLN A 167 -6.38 -7.78 4.70
C GLN A 167 -5.72 -6.42 4.43
N MET A 168 -6.11 -5.38 5.17
CA MET A 168 -5.50 -4.07 5.10
C MET A 168 -4.02 -4.11 5.51
N ASP A 169 -3.70 -4.79 6.61
CA ASP A 169 -2.34 -4.97 7.13
C ASP A 169 -1.42 -5.64 6.08
N ASP A 170 -1.85 -6.75 5.51
CA ASP A 170 -1.09 -7.50 4.49
C ASP A 170 -0.81 -6.64 3.26
N TRP A 171 -1.81 -5.89 2.76
CA TRP A 171 -1.63 -5.00 1.62
C TRP A 171 -0.78 -3.78 1.96
N MET A 172 -1.02 -3.09 3.07
CA MET A 172 -0.24 -1.90 3.43
C MET A 172 1.24 -2.22 3.63
N ARG A 173 1.56 -3.37 4.24
CA ARG A 173 2.96 -3.84 4.34
C ARG A 173 3.55 -4.15 2.97
N TYR A 174 2.81 -4.82 2.09
CA TYR A 174 3.29 -5.13 0.75
C TYR A 174 3.53 -3.87 -0.10
N LEU A 175 2.63 -2.89 0.00
CA LEU A 175 2.75 -1.60 -0.68
C LEU A 175 3.82 -0.69 -0.04
N GLY A 176 4.30 -1.02 1.15
CA GLY A 176 5.35 -0.25 1.85
C GLY A 176 4.83 0.97 2.62
N PHE A 177 3.57 0.94 3.04
CA PHE A 177 2.93 1.95 3.89
C PHE A 177 2.90 1.61 5.37
N ALA A 178 3.19 0.36 5.72
CA ALA A 178 3.17 -0.11 7.09
C ALA A 178 4.35 -1.05 7.36
N TRP A 179 4.78 -1.07 8.61
CA TRP A 179 5.78 -1.99 9.11
C TRP A 179 5.21 -2.84 10.24
N GLY A 180 5.46 -4.15 10.20
CA GLY A 180 5.01 -5.10 11.22
C GLY A 180 6.17 -5.57 12.08
N HIS A 181 5.98 -5.63 13.39
CA HIS A 181 6.92 -6.24 14.33
C HIS A 181 6.19 -7.05 15.39
N THR A 182 6.94 -7.85 16.14
CA THR A 182 6.40 -8.69 17.22
C THR A 182 6.92 -8.15 18.55
N LEU A 183 6.01 -7.65 19.41
CA LEU A 183 6.37 -7.02 20.69
C LEU A 183 6.65 -8.01 21.82
N GLY A 184 6.40 -9.31 21.60
CA GLY A 184 6.62 -10.37 22.57
C GLY A 184 5.48 -11.39 22.58
N ALA A 185 5.44 -12.21 23.64
CA ALA A 185 4.37 -13.16 23.87
C ALA A 185 3.51 -12.74 25.07
N LEU A 186 2.19 -12.65 24.89
CA LEU A 186 1.24 -12.55 25.99
C LEU A 186 0.72 -13.97 26.27
N GLY A 187 1.34 -14.65 27.23
CA GLY A 187 1.16 -16.10 27.41
C GLY A 187 1.78 -16.88 26.23
N GLU A 188 0.99 -17.72 25.57
CA GLU A 188 1.44 -18.53 24.42
C GLU A 188 1.29 -17.80 23.06
N LYS A 189 0.67 -16.62 23.02
CA LYS A 189 0.38 -15.90 21.77
C LYS A 189 1.38 -14.77 21.53
N LEU A 190 2.01 -14.80 20.35
CA LEU A 190 2.80 -13.68 19.85
C LEU A 190 1.89 -12.49 19.52
N VAL A 191 2.22 -11.33 20.07
CA VAL A 191 1.52 -10.07 19.76
C VAL A 191 2.19 -9.42 18.56
N LYS A 192 1.52 -9.50 17.41
CA LYS A 192 1.92 -8.81 16.20
C LYS A 192 1.34 -7.41 16.22
N VAL A 193 2.19 -6.42 15.98
CA VAL A 193 1.83 -5.00 15.96
C VAL A 193 2.23 -4.42 14.62
N THR A 194 1.30 -3.68 14.02
CA THR A 194 1.53 -2.90 12.81
C THR A 194 1.67 -1.44 13.18
N VAL A 195 2.54 -0.72 12.47
CA VAL A 195 2.66 0.73 12.58
C VAL A 195 2.63 1.36 11.17
N PRO A 196 2.02 2.55 11.00
CA PRO A 196 2.06 3.27 9.75
C PRO A 196 3.48 3.79 9.51
N ASP A 197 4.16 3.25 8.50
CA ASP A 197 5.53 3.62 8.14
C ASP A 197 5.68 3.59 6.62
N PRO A 198 5.55 4.75 5.95
CA PRO A 198 5.67 4.86 4.50
C PRO A 198 7.12 4.95 3.99
N THR A 199 8.14 4.75 4.84
CA THR A 199 9.56 4.86 4.45
C THR A 199 9.88 4.02 3.22
N ALA A 200 9.42 2.77 3.18
CA ALA A 200 9.70 1.85 2.08
C ALA A 200 9.06 2.34 0.76
N TYR A 201 7.82 2.83 0.81
CA TYR A 201 7.15 3.41 -0.35
C TYR A 201 7.88 4.65 -0.87
N ILE A 202 8.19 5.61 0.01
CA ILE A 202 8.83 6.86 -0.37
C ILE A 202 10.23 6.57 -0.94
N LYS A 203 11.02 5.70 -0.31
CA LYS A 203 12.37 5.32 -0.76
C LYS A 203 12.40 4.82 -2.19
N ARG A 204 11.48 3.89 -2.55
CA ARG A 204 11.40 3.32 -3.90
C ARG A 204 11.08 4.38 -4.96
N ASN A 205 10.36 5.43 -4.56
CA ASN A 205 9.85 6.45 -5.45
C ASN A 205 10.70 7.74 -5.46
N LEU A 206 11.77 7.84 -4.65
CA LEU A 206 12.63 9.04 -4.59
C LEU A 206 13.07 9.53 -5.96
N LYS A 207 13.58 8.64 -6.84
CA LYS A 207 14.04 9.03 -8.18
C LYS A 207 12.93 9.69 -9.01
N LEU A 208 11.70 9.17 -8.90
CA LEU A 208 10.54 9.70 -9.61
C LEU A 208 10.08 11.03 -9.00
N LEU A 209 10.03 11.14 -7.67
CA LEU A 209 9.65 12.36 -6.95
C LEU A 209 10.60 13.53 -7.24
N PHE A 210 11.89 13.25 -7.34
CA PHE A 210 12.89 14.26 -7.71
C PHE A 210 12.89 14.59 -9.21
N ASN A 211 12.40 13.70 -10.07
CA ASN A 211 12.29 13.90 -11.52
C ASN A 211 13.60 14.40 -12.17
N GLY A 212 14.72 13.78 -11.78
CA GLY A 212 16.06 14.14 -12.27
C GLY A 212 16.70 15.37 -11.61
N GLN A 213 16.00 16.09 -10.74
CA GLN A 213 16.58 17.17 -9.94
C GLN A 213 17.33 16.59 -8.74
N GLN A 214 18.38 17.27 -8.28
CA GLN A 214 19.11 16.86 -7.07
C GLN A 214 18.49 17.47 -5.80
N GLU A 215 17.88 18.65 -5.92
CA GLU A 215 17.29 19.41 -4.83
C GLU A 215 15.94 19.96 -5.27
N ILE A 216 14.95 19.89 -4.39
CA ILE A 216 13.63 20.48 -4.57
C ILE A 216 13.10 21.04 -3.25
N THR A 217 12.12 21.94 -3.33
CA THR A 217 11.43 22.43 -2.14
C THR A 217 10.66 21.29 -1.47
N ILE A 218 10.49 21.35 -0.16
CA ILE A 218 9.68 20.39 0.59
C ILE A 218 8.23 20.38 0.08
N GLN A 219 7.70 21.55 -0.31
CA GLN A 219 6.34 21.66 -0.81
C GLN A 219 6.17 20.96 -2.15
N ASP A 220 7.14 21.12 -3.07
CA ASP A 220 7.14 20.40 -4.34
C ASP A 220 7.24 18.89 -4.13
N PHE A 221 8.07 18.44 -3.19
CA PHE A 221 8.17 17.02 -2.85
C PHE A 221 6.82 16.46 -2.39
N ILE A 222 6.15 17.15 -1.46
CA ILE A 222 4.84 16.74 -0.94
C ILE A 222 3.76 16.75 -2.03
N ASN A 223 3.70 17.80 -2.85
CA ASN A 223 2.74 17.89 -3.95
C ASN A 223 2.93 16.75 -4.97
N ARG A 224 4.19 16.41 -5.28
CA ARG A 224 4.52 15.29 -6.18
C ARG A 224 4.16 13.94 -5.54
N LEU A 225 4.42 13.78 -4.24
CA LEU A 225 4.06 12.58 -3.49
C LEU A 225 2.54 12.36 -3.48
N ALA A 226 1.77 13.41 -3.20
CA ALA A 226 0.31 13.38 -3.20
C ALA A 226 -0.28 13.06 -4.57
N LYS A 227 0.30 13.64 -5.63
CA LYS A 227 -0.08 13.34 -7.02
C LYS A 227 0.19 11.89 -7.39
N GLN A 228 1.29 11.32 -6.90
CA GLN A 228 1.65 9.95 -7.17
C GLN A 228 0.83 8.95 -6.33
N CYS A 229 0.56 9.29 -5.08
CA CYS A 229 -0.23 8.49 -4.15
C CYS A 229 -1.15 9.40 -3.33
N PRO A 230 -2.47 9.39 -3.60
CA PRO A 230 -3.41 10.32 -2.98
C PRO A 230 -3.74 10.00 -1.51
N LEU A 231 -2.96 9.10 -0.87
CA LEU A 231 -3.02 8.78 0.56
C LEU A 231 -2.24 9.78 1.42
N PHE A 232 -1.29 10.51 0.83
CA PHE A 232 -0.43 11.47 1.52
C PHE A 232 -1.05 12.87 1.59
N GLU A 233 -0.38 13.77 2.30
CA GLU A 233 -0.73 15.19 2.46
C GLU A 233 -1.22 15.81 1.14
N THR A 234 -2.34 16.53 1.13
CA THR A 234 -2.98 17.15 -0.07
C THR A 234 -3.53 16.18 -1.11
N GLY A 235 -3.43 14.87 -0.87
CA GLY A 235 -4.09 13.85 -1.68
C GLY A 235 -5.57 13.70 -1.34
N LYS A 236 -6.37 13.31 -2.34
CA LYS A 236 -7.83 13.14 -2.23
C LYS A 236 -8.25 12.34 -0.99
N PHE A 237 -7.68 11.15 -0.77
CA PHE A 237 -8.10 10.30 0.37
C PHE A 237 -7.66 10.88 1.70
N ARG A 238 -6.50 11.56 1.73
CA ARG A 238 -6.04 12.26 2.93
C ARG A 238 -6.98 13.39 3.31
N GLU A 239 -7.38 14.22 2.36
CA GLU A 239 -8.33 15.32 2.60
C GLU A 239 -9.69 14.79 3.07
N GLU A 240 -10.20 13.72 2.45
CA GLU A 240 -11.43 13.05 2.90
C GLU A 240 -11.31 12.61 4.37
N VAL A 241 -10.20 11.97 4.76
CA VAL A 241 -9.96 11.50 6.13
C VAL A 241 -9.84 12.66 7.12
N GLU A 242 -9.05 13.69 6.80
CA GLU A 242 -8.84 14.85 7.68
C GLU A 242 -10.11 15.68 7.89
N SER A 243 -11.04 15.64 6.94
CA SER A 243 -12.37 16.22 7.13
C SER A 243 -13.18 15.49 8.22
N GLN A 244 -12.87 14.23 8.50
CA GLN A 244 -13.56 13.41 9.50
C GLN A 244 -12.90 13.46 10.87
N ILE A 245 -11.56 13.34 10.93
CA ILE A 245 -10.83 13.18 12.21
C ILE A 245 -10.17 14.46 12.71
N GLY A 246 -10.26 15.55 11.94
CA GLY A 246 -9.61 16.83 12.24
C GLY A 246 -8.52 17.16 11.22
N THR A 247 -8.45 18.43 10.84
CA THR A 247 -7.48 18.93 9.86
C THR A 247 -6.21 19.36 10.58
N ARG A 248 -5.05 18.89 10.10
CA ARG A 248 -3.74 19.36 10.55
C ARG A 248 -3.51 20.81 10.15
N GLU A 249 -2.61 21.49 10.84
CA GLU A 249 -2.13 22.80 10.39
C GLU A 249 -1.47 22.68 9.01
N THR A 250 -1.71 23.66 8.13
CA THR A 250 -1.33 23.59 6.71
C THR A 250 0.17 23.34 6.50
N ASN A 251 1.01 23.90 7.38
CA ASN A 251 2.46 23.77 7.34
C ASN A 251 2.99 22.58 8.14
N PHE A 252 2.15 21.70 8.68
CA PHE A 252 2.57 20.48 9.38
C PHE A 252 2.37 19.25 8.49
N LEU A 253 3.35 18.36 8.49
CA LEU A 253 3.18 17.00 7.96
C LEU A 253 2.55 16.08 9.01
N SER A 254 1.94 14.97 8.59
CA SER A 254 1.61 13.91 9.53
C SER A 254 2.87 13.36 10.19
N THR A 255 2.74 12.80 11.40
CA THR A 255 3.88 12.18 12.08
C THR A 255 4.41 10.96 11.31
N SER A 256 3.56 10.24 10.58
CA SER A 256 3.96 9.13 9.70
C SER A 256 4.85 9.57 8.53
N THR A 257 4.49 10.64 7.80
CA THR A 257 5.31 11.18 6.71
C THR A 257 6.58 11.82 7.26
N ALA A 258 6.48 12.59 8.36
CA ALA A 258 7.63 13.19 9.02
C ALA A 258 8.64 12.14 9.47
N PHE A 259 8.18 11.08 10.14
CA PHE A 259 9.02 9.97 10.58
C PHE A 259 9.72 9.29 9.40
N ALA A 260 9.00 9.03 8.32
CA ALA A 260 9.59 8.44 7.12
C ALA A 260 10.69 9.33 6.51
N LEU A 261 10.49 10.64 6.45
CA LEU A 261 11.53 11.57 5.98
C LEU A 261 12.75 11.60 6.90
N PHE A 262 12.57 11.58 8.23
CA PHE A 262 13.69 11.47 9.16
C PHE A 262 14.45 10.15 8.96
N ARG A 263 13.76 9.03 8.78
CA ARG A 263 14.41 7.75 8.50
C ARG A 263 15.23 7.77 7.22
N LEU A 264 14.68 8.30 6.13
CA LEU A 264 15.40 8.44 4.86
C LEU A 264 16.62 9.36 4.99
N HIS A 265 16.52 10.39 5.83
CA HIS A 265 17.65 11.25 6.16
C HIS A 265 18.75 10.49 6.91
N ASP A 266 18.38 9.77 7.96
CA ASP A 266 19.30 9.00 8.79
C ASP A 266 19.96 7.84 8.02
N GLU A 267 19.21 7.19 7.12
CA GLU A 267 19.71 6.16 6.20
C GLU A 267 20.65 6.74 5.12
N GLY A 268 20.60 8.06 4.91
CA GLY A 268 21.43 8.81 3.98
C GLY A 268 20.93 8.78 2.54
N ASP A 269 19.65 8.47 2.31
CA ASP A 269 19.01 8.53 0.98
C ASP A 269 18.67 9.99 0.61
N ILE A 270 18.38 10.82 1.60
CA ILE A 270 18.09 12.25 1.43
C ILE A 270 18.82 13.10 2.48
N GLN A 271 18.90 14.41 2.22
CA GLN A 271 19.23 15.41 3.23
C GLN A 271 18.08 16.41 3.35
N LEU A 272 17.72 16.74 4.59
CA LEU A 272 16.71 17.73 4.91
C LEU A 272 17.42 19.04 5.28
N GLU A 273 17.02 20.15 4.65
CA GLU A 273 17.65 21.45 4.87
C GLU A 273 16.66 22.57 5.17
N ARG A 274 17.11 23.50 6.02
CA ARG A 274 16.44 24.77 6.31
C ARG A 274 17.25 25.92 5.74
N GLN A 275 16.77 26.50 4.65
CA GLN A 275 17.34 27.70 4.06
C GLN A 275 16.69 28.93 4.70
N SER A 276 17.51 29.93 5.04
CA SER A 276 17.03 31.23 5.52
C SER A 276 16.25 31.88 4.37
N ASP A 277 15.06 32.41 4.62
CA ASP A 277 14.17 33.05 3.62
C ASP A 277 13.29 32.14 2.74
N SER A 278 13.26 30.83 3.01
CA SER A 278 12.32 29.91 2.34
C SER A 278 11.13 29.54 3.23
N ALA A 279 9.97 29.35 2.60
CA ALA A 279 8.84 28.70 3.26
C ALA A 279 9.25 27.29 3.71
N PHE A 280 8.79 26.87 4.88
CA PHE A 280 9.14 25.58 5.46
C PHE A 280 7.91 24.81 5.90
N MET A 281 8.02 23.48 5.87
CA MET A 281 7.11 22.56 6.50
C MET A 281 7.69 22.11 7.84
N ILE A 282 6.79 21.80 8.76
CA ILE A 282 7.07 21.27 10.08
C ILE A 282 6.90 19.76 10.03
N LEU A 283 7.96 19.04 10.39
CA LEU A 283 8.02 17.61 10.57
C LEU A 283 7.88 17.33 12.06
N PRO A 284 6.66 17.07 12.58
CA PRO A 284 6.46 16.82 14.00
C PRO A 284 7.16 15.53 14.43
N LYS A 285 7.78 15.56 15.61
CA LYS A 285 8.30 14.40 16.33
C LYS A 285 7.28 13.94 17.39
N VAL A 286 7.68 12.99 18.23
CA VAL A 286 6.85 12.45 19.32
C VAL A 286 6.18 13.57 20.12
N ASN A 287 4.87 13.40 20.39
CA ASN A 287 4.02 14.38 21.09
C ASN A 287 3.94 15.75 20.39
N ASN A 288 3.97 15.78 19.06
CA ASN A 288 3.98 17.00 18.24
C ASN A 288 5.10 17.98 18.61
N LYS A 289 6.22 17.49 19.14
CA LYS A 289 7.38 18.34 19.42
C LYS A 289 7.99 18.83 18.12
N VAL A 290 8.29 20.12 18.08
CA VAL A 290 8.93 20.79 16.95
C VAL A 290 10.25 21.39 17.44
N ASP A 291 11.36 20.90 16.93
CA ASP A 291 12.68 21.50 17.10
C ASP A 291 13.17 22.17 15.81
N ASN A 292 14.38 22.71 15.84
CA ASN A 292 14.95 23.39 14.66
C ASN A 292 15.15 22.42 13.48
N ASP A 293 15.43 21.15 13.76
CA ASP A 293 15.65 20.10 12.75
C ASP A 293 14.33 19.65 12.12
N GLY A 294 13.19 19.88 12.78
CA GLY A 294 11.86 19.65 12.23
C GLY A 294 11.35 20.74 11.29
N ARG A 295 12.09 21.83 11.05
CA ARG A 295 11.68 22.93 10.15
C ARG A 295 12.41 22.83 8.83
N ILE A 296 11.79 22.21 7.83
CA ILE A 296 12.44 21.86 6.57
C ILE A 296 11.89 22.69 5.43
N SER A 297 12.78 23.24 4.60
CA SER A 297 12.43 23.99 3.39
C SER A 297 12.76 23.23 2.10
N HIS A 298 13.82 22.41 2.12
CA HIS A 298 14.34 21.73 0.95
C HIS A 298 14.69 20.28 1.30
N ILE A 299 14.54 19.40 0.30
CA ILE A 299 15.05 18.03 0.35
C ILE A 299 16.06 17.86 -0.78
N ILE A 300 17.21 17.28 -0.46
CA ILE A 300 18.28 16.96 -1.40
C ILE A 300 18.37 15.44 -1.53
N LEU A 301 18.30 14.93 -2.75
CA LEU A 301 18.54 13.51 -3.04
C LEU A 301 20.03 13.22 -2.91
N LYS A 302 20.37 12.19 -2.14
CA LYS A 302 21.74 11.67 -2.08
C LYS A 302 21.90 10.56 -3.11
N GLY A 303 23.05 10.56 -3.79
CA GLY A 303 23.38 9.50 -4.74
C GLY A 303 23.47 8.15 -4.04
N GLU A 304 23.23 7.06 -4.77
CA GLU A 304 23.42 5.70 -4.25
C GLU A 304 24.86 5.58 -3.72
N LYS A 305 25.02 5.27 -2.42
CA LYS A 305 26.33 4.92 -1.86
C LYS A 305 26.87 3.76 -2.68
N SER A 306 28.03 4.00 -3.31
CA SER A 306 28.78 3.02 -4.10
C SER A 306 29.24 1.84 -3.25
#